data_AF-A0A811KZE0-F1
#
_entry.id   AF-A0A811KZE0-F1
#
_cell.length_a   1.000
_cell.length_b   1.000
_cell.length_c   1.000
_cell.angle_alpha   90.00
_cell.angle_beta   90.00
_cell.angle_gamma   90.00
#
_symmetry.space_group_name_H-M   'P 1'
#
loop_
_entity.id
_entity.type
_entity.pdbx_description
1 polymer ?
#
loop_
_entity_poly.entity_id
_entity_poly.type
_entity_poly.pdbx_seq_one_letter_code
_entity_poly.pdbx_strand_id
1 'polypeptide(L)'
;MTMSKKLLDAKVPLKEDDNQDLAWLNMNLKWPLMFNYIWFFGLSMVGLFMPSFTSRSPFEKFDFFKQLAYSFGKEWGFCHNAEAAVPSQYLSLLRHTALYVWNNVSLRLACCLSMPFRMGNCFVIHKELYYILLRHNCVYQILNHFCLACSLLDVTSITLLSCIHIILDSPLAYKIVFTIWIISSALSFCSNAMLVTFIRIESSVDKLIFVIKTACCVMFVWQAGFLYHFHKTFVDSPSCHSYVKFDVVLAEYAVFISYYTFELTKLYDVKDCRLIIYPRTSTGECTKLVPQNFDGGVFTGAEDWPY
;
A
#
# COMPACT_ATOMS: atom_id res chain seq x y z
N MET A 1 5.68 -8.55 -46.29
CA MET A 1 5.40 -9.45 -45.13
C MET A 1 6.30 -10.70 -45.14
N THR A 2 7.53 -10.61 -45.67
CA THR A 2 8.37 -11.79 -46.01
C THR A 2 9.78 -11.72 -45.41
N MET A 3 10.05 -10.74 -44.55
CA MET A 3 11.36 -10.56 -43.90
C MET A 3 11.43 -11.20 -42.50
N SER A 4 10.28 -11.52 -41.89
CA SER A 4 10.19 -12.07 -40.53
C SER A 4 10.60 -13.54 -40.43
N LYS A 5 10.47 -14.35 -41.50
CA LYS A 5 10.84 -15.78 -41.44
C LYS A 5 12.35 -16.03 -41.43
N LYS A 6 13.15 -15.20 -42.10
CA LYS A 6 14.62 -15.40 -42.17
C LYS A 6 15.35 -15.10 -40.87
N LEU A 7 14.77 -14.30 -39.97
CA LEU A 7 15.34 -13.99 -38.65
C LEU A 7 15.05 -15.09 -37.60
N LEU A 8 14.01 -15.89 -37.81
CA LEU A 8 13.66 -17.02 -36.93
C LEU A 8 14.54 -18.27 -37.17
N ASP A 9 15.10 -18.42 -38.37
CA ASP A 9 15.97 -19.56 -38.73
C ASP A 9 17.46 -19.32 -38.39
N ALA A 10 17.84 -18.08 -38.10
CA ALA A 10 19.18 -17.78 -37.61
C ALA A 10 19.23 -18.02 -36.09
N LYS A 11 19.92 -19.08 -35.66
CA LYS A 11 20.35 -19.32 -34.26
C LYS A 11 21.37 -18.28 -33.79
N VAL A 12 21.18 -17.02 -34.13
CA VAL A 12 21.88 -15.91 -33.49
C VAL A 12 21.04 -15.63 -32.24
N PRO A 13 21.57 -15.78 -31.02
CA PRO A 13 20.87 -15.27 -29.86
C PRO A 13 20.62 -13.80 -30.13
N LEU A 14 19.35 -13.39 -30.23
CA LEU A 14 18.96 -11.99 -30.22
C LEU A 14 19.54 -11.42 -28.93
N LYS A 15 20.71 -10.80 -29.05
CA LYS A 15 21.36 -10.11 -27.96
C LYS A 15 20.52 -8.85 -27.78
N GLU A 16 19.64 -8.86 -26.78
CA GLU A 16 18.92 -7.64 -26.42
C GLU A 16 19.94 -6.52 -26.29
N ASP A 17 19.64 -5.41 -26.97
CA ASP A 17 20.50 -4.24 -27.02
C ASP A 17 20.67 -3.69 -25.60
N ASP A 18 21.83 -3.98 -24.99
CA ASP A 18 22.12 -3.64 -23.60
C ASP A 18 22.51 -2.16 -23.49
N ASN A 19 21.51 -1.29 -23.62
CA ASN A 19 21.66 0.16 -23.53
C ASN A 19 21.75 0.65 -22.07
N GLN A 20 22.05 -0.22 -21.11
CA GLN A 20 22.14 0.16 -19.69
C GLN A 20 23.14 1.30 -19.44
N ASP A 21 24.23 1.34 -20.22
CA ASP A 21 25.27 2.37 -20.12
C ASP A 21 24.78 3.77 -20.54
N LEU A 22 23.69 3.82 -21.33
CA LEU A 22 23.10 5.06 -21.83
C LEU A 22 21.97 5.59 -20.93
N ALA A 23 21.61 4.87 -19.87
CA ALA A 23 20.54 5.28 -18.98
C ALA A 23 20.98 6.43 -18.06
N TRP A 24 20.19 7.51 -17.99
CA TRP A 24 20.38 8.57 -16.99
C TRP A 24 20.15 8.08 -15.57
N LEU A 25 19.26 7.12 -15.41
CA LEU A 25 18.98 6.48 -14.13
C LEU A 25 18.80 4.98 -14.36
N ASN A 26 19.58 4.17 -13.66
CA ASN A 26 19.38 2.73 -13.55
C ASN A 26 19.38 2.38 -12.07
N MET A 27 18.19 2.26 -11.47
CA MET A 27 18.05 1.94 -10.06
C MET A 27 17.16 0.72 -9.85
N ASN A 28 17.53 -0.12 -8.88
CA ASN A 28 16.66 -1.20 -8.46
C ASN A 28 15.44 -0.61 -7.72
N LEU A 29 14.23 -1.00 -8.15
CA LEU A 29 12.97 -0.46 -7.63
C LEU A 29 12.78 -0.78 -6.13
N LYS A 30 13.45 -1.81 -5.61
CA LYS A 30 13.45 -2.17 -4.19
C LYS A 30 13.84 -1.01 -3.28
N TRP A 31 14.82 -0.18 -3.66
CA TRP A 31 15.33 0.89 -2.79
C TRP A 31 14.31 2.02 -2.52
N PRO A 32 13.73 2.68 -3.55
CA PRO A 32 12.73 3.71 -3.31
C PRO A 32 11.49 3.16 -2.60
N LEU A 33 11.08 1.92 -2.89
CA LEU A 33 9.97 1.27 -2.19
C LEU A 33 10.31 0.96 -0.73
N MET A 34 11.53 0.50 -0.44
CA MET A 34 11.96 0.23 0.93
C MET A 34 11.98 1.52 1.77
N PHE A 35 12.49 2.62 1.21
CA PHE A 35 12.44 3.93 1.85
C PHE A 35 10.98 4.35 2.13
N ASN A 36 10.07 4.13 1.16
CA ASN A 36 8.66 4.41 1.34
C ASN A 36 8.03 3.60 2.49
N TYR A 37 8.32 2.30 2.60
CA TYR A 37 7.79 1.47 3.68
C TYR A 37 8.38 1.82 5.04
N ILE A 38 9.67 2.18 5.12
CA ILE A 38 10.28 2.70 6.35
C ILE A 38 9.55 3.97 6.81
N TRP A 39 9.25 4.87 5.88
CA TRP A 39 8.51 6.10 6.17
C TRP A 39 7.08 5.82 6.60
N PHE A 40 6.36 4.95 5.86
CA PHE A 40 5.00 4.54 6.15
C PHE A 40 4.87 3.92 7.56
N PHE A 41 5.75 2.96 7.87
CA PHE A 41 5.78 2.31 9.17
C PHE A 41 6.24 3.26 10.28
N GLY A 42 7.30 4.02 10.03
CA GLY A 42 7.86 4.98 10.99
C GLY A 42 6.83 6.04 11.41
N LEU A 43 6.13 6.66 10.46
CA LEU A 43 5.08 7.62 10.77
C LEU A 43 3.87 7.00 11.47
N SER A 44 3.50 5.77 11.09
CA SER A 44 2.44 5.03 11.79
C SER A 44 2.82 4.75 13.26
N MET A 45 4.09 4.40 13.52
CA MET A 45 4.62 4.19 14.87
C MET A 45 4.74 5.49 15.67
N VAL A 46 5.12 6.60 15.04
CA VAL A 46 5.03 7.93 15.68
C VAL A 46 3.58 8.21 16.07
N GLY A 47 2.62 7.91 15.18
CA GLY A 47 1.19 8.01 15.48
C GLY A 47 0.70 7.09 16.61
N LEU A 48 1.44 6.05 16.99
CA LEU A 48 1.13 5.18 18.13
C LEU A 48 1.73 5.68 19.44
N PHE A 49 3.02 6.02 19.39
CA PHE A 49 3.83 6.24 20.58
C PHE A 49 3.99 7.72 20.94
N MET A 50 3.53 8.64 20.10
CA MET A 50 3.56 10.06 20.45
C MET A 50 2.73 10.28 21.71
N PRO A 51 3.34 10.76 22.81
CA PRO A 51 2.63 10.98 24.05
C PRO A 51 1.45 11.90 23.82
N SER A 52 0.31 11.58 24.43
CA SER A 52 -0.79 12.53 24.55
C SER A 52 -0.37 13.66 25.49
N PHE A 53 0.39 14.63 24.97
CA PHE A 53 0.87 15.79 25.74
C PHE A 53 -0.28 16.64 26.29
N THR A 54 -1.50 16.43 25.81
CA THR A 54 -2.71 17.07 26.29
C THR A 54 -3.57 16.05 27.02
N SER A 55 -3.58 16.12 28.36
CA SER A 55 -4.72 15.64 29.15
C SER A 55 -5.95 16.32 28.58
N ARG A 56 -6.85 15.57 27.94
CA ARG A 56 -8.05 16.13 27.32
C ARG A 56 -8.82 16.88 28.40
N SER A 57 -8.88 18.19 28.29
CA SER A 57 -9.72 18.98 29.19
C SER A 57 -11.16 18.52 28.96
N PRO A 58 -11.89 18.08 30.01
CA PRO A 58 -13.30 17.73 29.86
C PRO A 58 -14.03 18.90 29.20
N PHE A 59 -15.06 18.59 28.40
CA PHE A 59 -15.78 19.58 27.60
C PHE A 59 -16.27 20.80 28.42
N GLU A 60 -16.55 20.54 29.70
CA GLU A 60 -16.91 21.48 30.76
C GLU A 60 -15.86 22.58 31.03
N LYS A 61 -14.59 22.37 30.63
CA LYS A 61 -13.50 23.34 30.79
C LYS A 61 -13.23 24.21 29.55
N PHE A 62 -13.99 24.04 28.46
CA PHE A 62 -13.87 24.94 27.32
C PHE A 62 -14.53 26.30 27.61
N ASP A 63 -13.90 27.39 27.16
CA ASP A 63 -14.52 28.72 27.17
C ASP A 63 -15.86 28.70 26.44
N PHE A 64 -16.81 29.53 26.91
CA PHE A 64 -18.15 29.67 26.35
C PHE A 64 -18.15 29.84 24.82
N PHE A 65 -17.29 30.68 24.26
CA PHE A 65 -17.20 30.86 22.79
C PHE A 65 -16.68 29.64 22.05
N LYS A 66 -15.80 28.84 22.66
CA LYS A 66 -15.33 27.57 22.09
C LYS A 66 -16.41 26.51 22.18
N GLN A 67 -17.16 26.46 23.28
CA GLN A 67 -18.34 25.60 23.40
C GLN A 67 -19.39 25.97 22.35
N LEU A 68 -19.64 27.26 22.14
CA LEU A 68 -20.60 27.76 21.15
C LEU A 68 -20.17 27.46 19.71
N ALA A 69 -18.89 27.67 19.39
CA ALA A 69 -18.32 27.32 18.09
C ALA A 69 -18.37 25.81 17.82
N TYR A 70 -18.17 24.99 18.87
CA TYR A 70 -18.32 23.54 18.78
C TYR A 70 -19.78 23.08 18.71
N SER A 71 -20.73 23.79 19.30
CA SER A 71 -22.15 23.43 19.29
C SER A 71 -22.85 23.74 17.98
N PHE A 72 -22.37 24.71 17.20
CA PHE A 72 -22.97 25.10 15.93
C PHE A 72 -22.64 24.17 14.74
N GLY A 73 -21.83 23.13 14.94
CA GLY A 73 -21.42 22.21 13.87
C GLY A 73 -21.29 20.73 14.24
N LYS A 74 -21.70 20.30 15.44
CA LYS A 74 -21.61 18.89 15.88
C LYS A 74 -22.91 18.37 16.47
N GLU A 75 -23.24 17.13 16.11
CA GLU A 75 -24.19 16.32 16.87
C GLU A 75 -23.70 16.19 18.32
N TRP A 76 -24.64 16.30 19.25
CA TRP A 76 -24.41 16.43 20.68
C TRP A 76 -23.54 15.31 21.27
N GLY A 77 -22.61 15.68 22.17
CA GLY A 77 -21.85 14.74 23.00
C GLY A 77 -20.73 14.02 22.25
N PHE A 78 -19.51 14.55 22.30
CA PHE A 78 -18.31 13.98 21.63
C PHE A 78 -18.02 12.51 21.98
N CYS A 79 -18.50 12.06 23.14
CA CYS A 79 -18.42 10.69 23.60
C CYS A 79 -19.64 10.42 24.48
N HIS A 80 -20.30 9.28 24.25
CA HIS A 80 -21.44 8.86 25.06
C HIS A 80 -21.01 8.22 26.38
N ASN A 81 -19.77 7.71 26.43
CA ASN A 81 -19.20 7.09 27.63
C ASN A 81 -18.06 7.96 28.20
N ALA A 82 -18.33 8.59 29.35
CA ALA A 82 -17.40 9.40 30.14
C ALA A 82 -16.65 8.62 31.22
N GLU A 83 -16.79 7.29 31.25
CA GLU A 83 -16.02 6.44 32.17
C GLU A 83 -14.52 6.69 32.04
N ALA A 84 -13.85 6.79 33.19
CA ALA A 84 -12.42 6.93 33.24
C ALA A 84 -11.74 5.66 32.71
N ALA A 85 -10.56 5.83 32.10
CA ALA A 85 -9.75 4.70 31.67
C ALA A 85 -9.42 3.80 32.86
N VAL A 86 -9.67 2.49 32.72
CA VAL A 86 -9.38 1.51 33.77
C VAL A 86 -7.89 1.13 33.67
N PRO A 87 -7.15 1.00 34.80
CA PRO A 87 -5.71 0.72 34.80
C PRO A 87 -5.28 -0.54 34.02
N SER A 88 -6.19 -1.48 33.78
CA SER A 88 -5.94 -2.74 33.06
C SER A 88 -6.18 -2.66 31.55
N GLN A 89 -6.38 -1.47 30.99
CA GLN A 89 -6.68 -1.27 29.57
C GLN A 89 -5.44 -0.88 28.75
N TYR A 90 -5.46 -1.23 27.46
CA TYR A 90 -4.35 -1.05 26.52
C TYR A 90 -4.70 -0.04 25.44
N LEU A 91 -3.69 0.56 24.81
CA LEU A 91 -3.89 1.62 23.82
C LEU A 91 -4.37 1.09 22.47
N SER A 92 -5.56 1.51 22.01
CA SER A 92 -6.05 1.20 20.65
C SER A 92 -5.55 2.21 19.62
N LEU A 93 -4.97 1.76 18.51
CA LEU A 93 -4.43 2.61 17.45
C LEU A 93 -5.51 3.49 16.83
N LEU A 94 -6.57 2.88 16.31
CA LEU A 94 -7.66 3.53 15.60
C LEU A 94 -8.37 4.54 16.49
N ARG A 95 -8.63 4.18 17.76
CA ARG A 95 -9.23 5.12 18.72
C ARG A 95 -8.27 6.25 19.04
N HIS A 96 -6.98 5.98 19.16
CA HIS A 96 -6.00 7.03 19.40
C HIS A 96 -5.93 8.02 18.24
N THR A 97 -5.91 7.53 17.00
CA THR A 97 -5.93 8.36 15.79
C THR A 97 -7.26 9.10 15.57
N ALA A 98 -8.36 8.63 16.16
CA ALA A 98 -9.65 9.30 16.10
C ALA A 98 -9.82 10.40 17.16
N LEU A 99 -9.11 10.28 18.29
CA LEU A 99 -9.29 11.18 19.44
C LEU A 99 -8.23 12.28 19.50
N TYR A 100 -7.03 12.04 18.98
CA TYR A 100 -5.86 12.92 19.10
C TYR A 100 -5.36 13.43 17.74
N VAL A 101 -5.13 14.74 17.66
CA VAL A 101 -4.78 15.45 16.42
C VAL A 101 -3.44 14.99 15.86
N TRP A 102 -2.39 14.92 16.68
CA TRP A 102 -1.07 14.53 16.20
C TRP A 102 -1.05 13.10 15.65
N ASN A 103 -1.71 12.18 16.34
CA ASN A 103 -1.82 10.79 15.93
C ASN A 103 -2.60 10.66 14.62
N ASN A 104 -3.67 11.45 14.47
CA ASN A 104 -4.41 11.58 13.21
C ASN A 104 -3.52 12.10 12.06
N VAL A 105 -2.79 13.19 12.29
CA VAL A 105 -1.88 13.80 11.30
C VAL A 105 -0.77 12.83 10.90
N SER A 106 -0.15 12.13 11.85
CA SER A 106 0.87 11.13 11.58
C SER A 106 0.34 9.99 10.73
N LEU A 107 -0.85 9.46 11.02
CA LEU A 107 -1.49 8.41 10.21
C LEU A 107 -1.81 8.91 8.79
N ARG A 108 -2.32 10.14 8.65
CA ARG A 108 -2.57 10.76 7.34
C ARG A 108 -1.29 10.88 6.51
N LEU A 109 -0.23 11.41 7.10
CA LEU A 109 1.05 11.54 6.42
C LEU A 109 1.62 10.17 6.03
N ALA A 110 1.47 9.16 6.89
CA ALA A 110 1.88 7.79 6.59
C ALA A 110 1.15 7.26 5.35
N CYS A 111 -0.19 7.28 5.35
CA CYS A 111 -0.99 6.72 4.26
C CYS A 111 -0.88 7.54 2.96
N CYS A 112 -1.02 8.87 3.01
CA CYS A 112 -1.05 9.72 1.82
C CYS A 112 0.29 9.76 1.09
N LEU A 113 1.41 9.85 1.81
CA LEU A 113 2.74 9.86 1.18
C LEU A 113 3.12 8.48 0.63
N SER A 114 2.59 7.41 1.22
CA SER A 114 2.83 6.03 0.78
C SER A 114 1.94 5.60 -0.39
N MET A 115 0.74 6.17 -0.51
CA MET A 115 -0.25 5.85 -1.54
C MET A 115 0.31 5.70 -2.96
N PRO A 116 1.00 6.70 -3.57
CA PRO A 116 1.46 6.59 -4.95
C PRO A 116 2.49 5.46 -5.16
N PHE A 117 3.37 5.25 -4.19
CA PHE A 117 4.38 4.19 -4.25
C PHE A 117 3.75 2.80 -4.12
N ARG A 118 2.80 2.62 -3.19
CA ARG A 118 2.08 1.36 -3.02
C ARG A 118 1.22 1.03 -4.23
N MET A 119 0.53 2.03 -4.80
CA MET A 119 -0.21 1.86 -6.05
C MET A 119 0.71 1.48 -7.22
N GLY A 120 1.81 2.21 -7.40
CA GLY A 120 2.80 1.91 -8.42
C GLY A 120 3.34 0.49 -8.28
N ASN A 121 3.65 0.07 -7.06
CA ASN A 121 4.10 -1.29 -6.78
C ASN A 121 3.07 -2.36 -7.17
N CYS A 122 1.78 -2.13 -6.89
CA CYS A 122 0.70 -3.03 -7.33
C CYS A 122 0.66 -3.18 -8.86
N PHE A 123 0.86 -2.08 -9.61
CA PHE A 123 0.94 -2.15 -11.08
C PHE A 123 2.16 -2.90 -11.58
N VAL A 124 3.33 -2.68 -10.96
CA VAL A 124 4.57 -3.39 -11.33
C VAL A 124 4.41 -4.89 -11.10
N ILE A 125 3.95 -5.30 -9.91
CA ILE A 125 3.70 -6.71 -9.58
C ILE A 125 2.70 -7.33 -10.56
N HIS A 126 1.59 -6.64 -10.86
CA HIS A 126 0.61 -7.13 -11.82
C HIS A 126 1.22 -7.40 -13.20
N LYS A 127 2.07 -6.49 -13.69
CA LYS A 127 2.76 -6.64 -14.99
C LYS A 127 3.79 -7.75 -14.94
N GLU A 128 4.59 -7.82 -13.90
CA GLU A 128 5.59 -8.88 -13.71
C GLU A 128 4.92 -10.27 -13.73
N LEU A 129 3.84 -10.43 -12.96
CA LEU A 129 3.02 -11.65 -12.95
C LEU A 129 2.40 -11.97 -14.31
N TYR A 130 2.07 -10.96 -15.11
CA TYR A 130 1.55 -11.13 -16.46
C TYR A 130 2.62 -11.63 -17.44
N TYR A 131 3.89 -11.23 -17.25
CA TYR A 131 5.01 -11.64 -18.11
C TYR A 131 5.60 -13.00 -17.74
N ILE A 132 5.69 -13.33 -16.45
CA ILE A 132 6.32 -14.58 -15.96
C ILE A 132 5.52 -15.83 -16.35
N LEU A 133 4.18 -15.78 -16.27
CA LEU A 133 3.33 -16.95 -16.51
C LEU A 133 2.60 -16.88 -17.86
N LEU A 134 2.79 -17.94 -18.65
CA LEU A 134 2.20 -18.18 -19.98
C LEU A 134 0.77 -17.66 -20.09
N ARG A 135 0.54 -16.89 -21.17
CA ARG A 135 -0.70 -16.22 -21.62
C ARG A 135 -1.94 -17.13 -21.75
N HIS A 136 -1.85 -18.42 -21.42
CA HIS A 136 -2.85 -19.42 -21.74
C HIS A 136 -3.78 -19.80 -20.58
N ASN A 137 -3.45 -19.50 -19.32
CA ASN A 137 -4.35 -19.80 -18.20
C ASN A 137 -5.30 -18.61 -17.88
N CYS A 138 -6.55 -18.73 -18.30
CA CYS A 138 -7.59 -17.72 -18.09
C CYS A 138 -7.85 -17.44 -16.60
N VAL A 139 -7.84 -18.48 -15.76
CA VAL A 139 -8.10 -18.35 -14.31
C VAL A 139 -7.04 -17.48 -13.66
N TYR A 140 -5.77 -17.69 -14.02
CA TYR A 140 -4.66 -16.89 -13.52
C TYR A 140 -4.77 -15.41 -13.94
N GLN A 141 -5.14 -15.13 -15.19
CA GLN A 141 -5.31 -13.76 -15.67
C GLN A 141 -6.44 -13.03 -14.93
N ILE A 142 -7.60 -13.69 -14.78
CA ILE A 142 -8.72 -13.14 -14.01
C ILE A 142 -8.28 -12.87 -12.57
N LEU A 143 -7.59 -13.83 -11.94
CA LEU A 143 -7.11 -13.69 -10.57
C LEU A 143 -6.09 -12.54 -10.43
N ASN A 144 -5.18 -12.37 -11.41
CA ASN A 144 -4.19 -11.30 -11.40
C ASN A 144 -4.85 -9.92 -11.57
N HIS A 145 -5.84 -9.77 -12.47
CA HIS A 145 -6.62 -8.54 -12.60
C HIS A 145 -7.46 -8.25 -11.35
N PHE A 146 -8.08 -9.28 -10.77
CA PHE A 146 -8.85 -9.17 -9.53
C PHE A 146 -7.95 -8.76 -8.35
N CYS A 147 -6.76 -9.34 -8.24
CA CYS A 147 -5.76 -8.99 -7.24
C CYS A 147 -5.34 -7.53 -7.35
N LEU A 148 -5.07 -7.04 -8.58
CA LEU A 148 -4.76 -5.63 -8.82
C LEU A 148 -5.91 -4.73 -8.35
N ALA A 149 -7.15 -5.02 -8.76
CA ALA A 149 -8.32 -4.23 -8.38
C ALA A 149 -8.52 -4.18 -6.85
N CYS A 150 -8.42 -5.33 -6.17
CA CYS A 150 -8.54 -5.40 -4.72
C CYS A 150 -7.40 -4.62 -4.02
N SER A 151 -6.17 -4.72 -4.53
CA SER A 151 -5.02 -4.03 -3.94
C SER A 151 -5.10 -2.51 -4.12
N LEU A 152 -5.64 -2.02 -5.25
CA LEU A 152 -5.90 -0.59 -5.45
C LEU A 152 -7.02 -0.09 -4.54
N LEU A 153 -8.09 -0.88 -4.37
CA LEU A 153 -9.17 -0.57 -3.43
C LEU A 153 -8.69 -0.55 -1.98
N ASP A 154 -7.82 -1.46 -1.59
CA ASP A 154 -7.19 -1.47 -0.27
C ASP A 154 -6.38 -0.18 -0.04
N VAL A 155 -5.42 0.14 -0.92
CA VAL A 155 -4.57 1.34 -0.77
C VAL A 155 -5.39 2.64 -0.78
N THR A 156 -6.40 2.75 -1.65
CA THR A 156 -7.29 3.92 -1.66
C THR A 156 -8.13 4.01 -0.38
N SER A 157 -8.73 2.91 0.06
CA SER A 157 -9.62 2.90 1.22
C SER A 157 -8.87 3.18 2.53
N ILE A 158 -7.69 2.61 2.77
CA ILE A 158 -6.90 2.95 3.97
C ILE A 158 -6.43 4.42 3.96
N THR A 159 -6.16 4.97 2.77
CA THR A 159 -5.79 6.38 2.63
C THR A 159 -6.99 7.28 2.92
N LEU A 160 -8.15 6.98 2.35
CA LEU A 160 -9.41 7.67 2.65
C LEU A 160 -9.79 7.54 4.13
N LEU A 161 -9.57 6.38 4.74
CA LEU A 161 -9.81 6.13 6.16
C LEU A 161 -8.96 7.06 7.03
N SER A 162 -7.70 7.29 6.66
CA SER A 162 -6.83 8.22 7.38
C SER A 162 -7.29 9.68 7.23
N CYS A 163 -7.83 10.04 6.07
CA CYS A 163 -8.31 11.39 5.78
C CYS A 163 -9.64 11.70 6.47
N ILE A 164 -10.63 10.81 6.36
CA ILE A 164 -11.97 11.02 6.90
C ILE A 164 -11.92 10.90 8.41
N HIS A 165 -12.28 11.97 9.11
CA HIS A 165 -12.32 12.00 10.55
C HIS A 165 -13.73 11.64 11.05
N ILE A 166 -13.83 10.57 11.86
CA ILE A 166 -15.12 10.08 12.41
C ILE A 166 -15.97 11.20 13.02
N ILE A 167 -15.30 12.08 13.79
CA ILE A 167 -15.95 13.11 14.60
C ILE A 167 -16.21 14.43 13.83
N LEU A 168 -15.40 14.77 12.82
CA LEU A 168 -15.46 16.09 12.17
C LEU A 168 -16.15 16.04 10.80
N ASP A 169 -16.09 14.90 10.11
CA ASP A 169 -16.57 14.78 8.73
C ASP A 169 -17.90 14.02 8.70
N SER A 170 -17.84 12.69 8.50
CA SER A 170 -19.04 11.84 8.45
C SER A 170 -18.74 10.45 9.01
N PRO A 171 -19.43 10.02 10.08
CA PRO A 171 -19.25 8.68 10.64
C PRO A 171 -19.74 7.60 9.65
N LEU A 172 -20.73 7.92 8.80
CA LEU A 172 -21.21 7.01 7.77
C LEU A 172 -20.15 6.78 6.70
N ALA A 173 -19.55 7.85 6.16
CA ALA A 173 -18.49 7.73 5.17
C ALA A 173 -17.29 6.95 5.72
N TYR A 174 -16.90 7.22 6.97
CA TYR A 174 -15.85 6.47 7.65
C TYR A 174 -16.17 4.97 7.74
N LYS A 175 -17.38 4.60 8.17
CA LYS A 175 -17.81 3.18 8.26
C LYS A 175 -17.75 2.48 6.91
N ILE A 176 -18.21 3.13 5.84
CA ILE A 176 -18.19 2.57 4.49
C ILE A 176 -16.75 2.31 4.07
N VAL A 177 -15.87 3.32 4.16
CA VAL A 177 -14.47 3.21 3.77
C VAL A 177 -13.73 2.16 4.61
N PHE A 178 -13.97 2.11 5.91
CA PHE A 178 -13.40 1.09 6.80
C PHE A 178 -13.84 -0.33 6.41
N THR A 179 -15.12 -0.50 6.07
CA THR A 179 -15.66 -1.80 5.61
C THR A 179 -15.01 -2.22 4.29
N ILE A 180 -14.90 -1.28 3.34
CA ILE A 180 -14.24 -1.51 2.05
C ILE A 180 -12.78 -1.91 2.27
N TRP A 181 -12.07 -1.24 3.16
CA TRP A 181 -10.68 -1.57 3.49
C TRP A 181 -10.52 -2.99 4.01
N ILE A 182 -11.32 -3.39 5.01
CA ILE A 182 -11.26 -4.73 5.58
C ILE A 182 -11.51 -5.80 4.52
N ILE A 183 -12.56 -5.63 3.70
CA ILE A 183 -12.94 -6.61 2.67
C ILE A 183 -11.90 -6.65 1.55
N SER A 184 -11.51 -5.50 1.01
CA SER A 184 -10.54 -5.43 -0.10
C SER A 184 -9.15 -5.94 0.30
N SER A 185 -8.70 -5.66 1.53
CA SER A 185 -7.45 -6.21 2.07
C SER A 185 -7.50 -7.72 2.17
N ALA A 186 -8.57 -8.28 2.75
CA ALA A 186 -8.73 -9.73 2.88
C ALA A 186 -8.74 -10.42 1.51
N LEU A 187 -9.46 -9.86 0.53
CA LEU A 187 -9.49 -10.38 -0.85
C LEU A 187 -8.13 -10.25 -1.54
N SER A 188 -7.42 -9.14 -1.34
CA SER A 188 -6.05 -8.96 -1.86
C SER A 188 -5.10 -9.99 -1.28
N PHE A 189 -5.18 -10.29 0.02
CA PHE A 189 -4.28 -11.24 0.69
C PHE A 189 -4.52 -12.67 0.19
N CYS A 190 -5.80 -13.07 0.12
CA CYS A 190 -6.20 -14.38 -0.41
C CYS A 190 -5.79 -14.54 -1.88
N SER A 191 -6.06 -13.54 -2.72
CA SER A 191 -5.75 -13.61 -4.16
C SER A 191 -4.23 -13.65 -4.42
N ASN A 192 -3.45 -12.85 -3.70
CA ASN A 192 -1.99 -12.91 -3.76
C ASN A 192 -1.45 -14.27 -3.28
N ALA A 193 -1.96 -14.81 -2.16
CA ALA A 193 -1.54 -16.12 -1.66
C ALA A 193 -1.84 -17.22 -2.69
N MET A 194 -2.99 -17.16 -3.36
CA MET A 194 -3.34 -18.05 -4.47
C MET A 194 -2.40 -17.86 -5.68
N LEU A 195 -2.10 -16.62 -6.08
CA LEU A 195 -1.21 -16.35 -7.22
C LEU A 195 0.18 -16.95 -7.02
N VAL A 196 0.71 -16.92 -5.79
CA VAL A 196 2.03 -17.52 -5.49
C VAL A 196 2.04 -19.04 -5.72
N THR A 197 0.90 -19.73 -5.56
CA THR A 197 0.83 -21.19 -5.84
C THR A 197 1.01 -21.55 -7.32
N PHE A 198 0.79 -20.59 -8.23
CA PHE A 198 1.02 -20.79 -9.66
C PHE A 198 2.48 -20.57 -10.07
N ILE A 199 3.29 -19.94 -9.20
CA ILE A 199 4.70 -19.64 -9.45
C ILE A 199 5.53 -20.78 -8.88
N ARG A 200 6.56 -21.21 -9.62
CA ARG A 200 7.47 -22.25 -9.15
C ARG A 200 8.35 -21.70 -8.02
N ILE A 201 8.27 -22.31 -6.84
CA ILE A 201 9.06 -21.95 -5.67
C ILE A 201 10.39 -22.72 -5.73
N GLU A 202 11.46 -22.04 -6.12
CA GLU A 202 12.77 -22.69 -6.31
C GLU A 202 13.70 -22.45 -5.11
N SER A 203 13.73 -21.24 -4.55
CA SER A 203 14.65 -20.91 -3.45
C SER A 203 14.04 -21.10 -2.05
N SER A 204 14.90 -21.31 -1.05
CA SER A 204 14.48 -21.33 0.37
C SER A 204 13.89 -19.99 0.82
N VAL A 205 14.32 -18.89 0.21
CA VAL A 205 13.79 -17.55 0.52
C VAL A 205 12.37 -17.41 -0.02
N ASP A 206 12.09 -17.91 -1.23
CA ASP A 206 10.73 -17.94 -1.79
C ASP A 206 9.76 -18.73 -0.89
N LYS A 207 10.22 -19.87 -0.35
CA LYS A 207 9.45 -20.67 0.62
C LYS A 207 9.14 -19.88 1.89
N LEU A 208 10.14 -19.18 2.45
CA LEU A 208 9.96 -18.37 3.65
C LEU A 208 8.96 -17.23 3.40
N ILE A 209 9.08 -16.52 2.28
CA ILE A 209 8.16 -15.43 1.92
C ILE A 209 6.74 -15.95 1.71
N PHE A 210 6.57 -17.11 1.07
CA PHE A 210 5.28 -17.77 0.94
C PHE A 210 4.66 -18.07 2.32
N VAL A 211 5.41 -18.69 3.24
CA VAL A 211 4.94 -18.99 4.60
C VAL A 211 4.53 -17.71 5.33
N ILE A 212 5.33 -16.65 5.25
CA ILE A 212 5.02 -15.35 5.88
C ILE A 212 3.72 -14.77 5.29
N LYS A 213 3.56 -14.76 3.96
CA LYS A 213 2.33 -14.28 3.29
C LYS A 213 1.10 -15.07 3.72
N THR A 214 1.19 -16.40 3.75
CA THR A 214 0.09 -17.26 4.18
C THR A 214 -0.25 -17.05 5.65
N ALA A 215 0.75 -16.95 6.53
CA ALA A 215 0.53 -16.68 7.95
C ALA A 215 -0.16 -15.31 8.16
N CYS A 216 0.30 -14.27 7.47
CA CYS A 216 -0.34 -12.94 7.51
C CYS A 216 -1.77 -12.98 6.97
N CYS A 217 -2.03 -13.72 5.90
CA CYS A 217 -3.37 -13.91 5.35
C CYS A 217 -4.33 -14.56 6.36
N VAL A 218 -3.91 -15.67 6.98
CA VAL A 218 -4.72 -16.38 7.98
C VAL A 218 -4.99 -15.49 9.19
N MET A 219 -3.95 -14.85 9.73
CA MET A 219 -4.06 -13.98 10.89
C MET A 219 -4.96 -12.76 10.62
N PHE A 220 -4.80 -12.11 9.46
CA PHE A 220 -5.61 -10.97 9.06
C PHE A 220 -7.08 -11.37 8.93
N VAL A 221 -7.40 -12.43 8.18
CA VAL A 221 -8.78 -12.87 7.94
C VAL A 221 -9.46 -13.30 9.24
N TRP A 222 -8.74 -13.99 10.12
CA TRP A 222 -9.25 -14.35 11.44
C TRP A 222 -9.60 -13.09 12.26
N GLN A 223 -8.65 -12.18 12.42
CA GLN A 223 -8.78 -11.07 13.37
C GLN A 223 -9.59 -9.88 12.84
N ALA A 224 -9.71 -9.76 11.51
CA ALA A 224 -10.44 -8.67 10.86
C ALA A 224 -11.92 -8.61 11.26
N GLY A 225 -12.58 -9.76 11.44
CA GLY A 225 -13.98 -9.81 11.87
C GLY A 225 -14.18 -9.25 13.28
N PHE A 226 -13.29 -9.60 14.21
CA PHE A 226 -13.29 -9.06 15.57
C PHE A 226 -13.02 -7.56 15.58
N LEU A 227 -11.99 -7.12 14.85
CA LEU A 227 -11.68 -5.69 14.71
C LEU A 227 -12.86 -4.91 14.12
N TYR A 228 -13.50 -5.45 13.08
CA TYR A 228 -14.66 -4.82 12.45
C TYR A 228 -15.79 -4.60 13.46
N HIS A 229 -16.12 -5.65 14.22
CA HIS A 229 -17.19 -5.56 15.21
C HIS A 229 -16.89 -4.53 16.30
N PHE A 230 -15.70 -4.59 16.91
CA PHE A 230 -15.32 -3.68 17.99
C PHE A 230 -15.18 -2.23 17.54
N HIS A 231 -14.62 -2.01 16.35
CA HIS A 231 -14.46 -0.65 15.82
C HIS A 231 -15.80 -0.07 15.38
N LYS A 232 -16.69 -0.87 14.78
CA LYS A 232 -18.06 -0.44 14.45
C LYS A 232 -18.80 0.03 15.70
N THR A 233 -18.77 -0.72 16.79
CA THR A 233 -19.37 -0.32 18.07
C THR A 233 -18.79 1.00 18.58
N PHE A 234 -17.48 1.22 18.43
CA PHE A 234 -16.86 2.49 18.77
C PHE A 234 -17.34 3.65 17.89
N VAL A 235 -17.51 3.45 16.59
CA VAL A 235 -18.03 4.51 15.71
C VAL A 235 -19.51 4.80 16.01
N ASP A 236 -20.29 3.78 16.37
CA ASP A 236 -21.70 3.95 16.77
C ASP A 236 -21.83 4.63 18.15
N SER A 237 -20.89 4.37 19.06
CA SER A 237 -20.88 4.87 20.44
C SER A 237 -19.47 5.25 20.89
N PRO A 238 -18.97 6.45 20.54
CA PRO A 238 -17.58 6.81 20.79
C PRO A 238 -17.27 6.97 22.29
N SER A 239 -16.15 6.40 22.72
CA SER A 239 -15.61 6.55 24.08
C SER A 239 -14.73 7.80 24.20
N CYS A 240 -14.65 8.41 25.38
CA CYS A 240 -13.81 9.60 25.59
C CYS A 240 -12.31 9.30 25.63
N HIS A 241 -11.91 8.03 25.75
CA HIS A 241 -10.52 7.57 25.85
C HIS A 241 -10.15 6.54 24.76
N SER A 242 -8.85 6.41 24.48
CA SER A 242 -8.29 5.46 23.51
C SER A 242 -7.98 4.07 24.09
N TYR A 243 -8.10 3.90 25.40
CA TYR A 243 -7.82 2.63 26.07
C TYR A 243 -8.96 1.61 25.88
N VAL A 244 -8.63 0.35 25.65
CA VAL A 244 -9.59 -0.74 25.44
C VAL A 244 -9.15 -2.03 26.13
N LYS A 245 -10.05 -3.01 26.21
CA LYS A 245 -9.73 -4.34 26.75
C LYS A 245 -8.68 -5.05 25.89
N PHE A 246 -7.93 -5.96 26.52
CA PHE A 246 -6.84 -6.70 25.87
C PHE A 246 -7.27 -7.38 24.57
N ASP A 247 -8.41 -8.07 24.55
CA ASP A 247 -8.89 -8.81 23.37
C ASP A 247 -9.08 -7.91 22.14
N VAL A 248 -9.52 -6.66 22.37
CA VAL A 248 -9.73 -5.66 21.32
C VAL A 248 -8.39 -5.18 20.76
N VAL A 249 -7.43 -4.87 21.65
CA VAL A 249 -6.07 -4.47 21.22
C VAL A 249 -5.37 -5.61 20.50
N LEU A 250 -5.52 -6.85 20.97
CA LEU A 250 -4.91 -8.01 20.34
C LEU A 250 -5.41 -8.18 18.91
N ALA A 251 -6.73 -8.09 18.69
CA ALA A 251 -7.31 -8.17 17.35
C ALA A 251 -6.81 -7.03 16.45
N GLU A 252 -6.80 -5.80 16.97
CA GLU A 252 -6.32 -4.63 16.23
C GLU A 252 -4.85 -4.76 15.83
N TYR A 253 -3.97 -5.04 16.79
CA TYR A 253 -2.53 -5.15 16.55
C TYR A 253 -2.22 -6.34 15.65
N ALA A 254 -2.90 -7.48 15.80
CA ALA A 254 -2.73 -8.61 14.91
C ALA A 254 -3.10 -8.27 13.46
N VAL A 255 -4.19 -7.51 13.23
CA VAL A 255 -4.57 -7.03 11.89
C VAL A 255 -3.50 -6.10 11.32
N PHE A 256 -3.08 -5.08 12.08
CA PHE A 256 -2.08 -4.12 11.60
C PHE A 256 -0.71 -4.77 11.35
N ILE A 257 -0.22 -5.61 12.27
CA ILE A 257 1.06 -6.33 12.11
C ILE A 257 0.99 -7.23 10.88
N SER A 258 -0.09 -8.00 10.72
CA SER A 258 -0.28 -8.84 9.53
C SER A 258 -0.32 -7.99 8.26
N TYR A 259 -0.97 -6.82 8.31
CA TYR A 259 -1.06 -5.91 7.18
C TYR A 259 0.30 -5.35 6.77
N TYR A 260 1.03 -4.75 7.72
CA TYR A 260 2.36 -4.19 7.46
C TYR A 260 3.35 -5.25 7.01
N THR A 261 3.34 -6.43 7.64
CA THR A 261 4.24 -7.53 7.29
C THR A 261 3.95 -8.03 5.87
N PHE A 262 2.66 -8.18 5.52
CA PHE A 262 2.27 -8.57 4.17
C PHE A 262 2.68 -7.53 3.12
N GLU A 263 2.45 -6.24 3.38
CA GLU A 263 2.91 -5.17 2.49
C GLU A 263 4.42 -5.16 2.30
N LEU A 264 5.20 -5.41 3.36
CA LEU A 264 6.66 -5.55 3.26
C LEU A 264 7.08 -6.72 2.38
N THR A 265 6.32 -7.83 2.35
CA THR A 265 6.64 -8.94 1.44
C THR A 265 6.55 -8.56 -0.03
N LYS A 266 5.78 -7.51 -0.40
CA LYS A 266 5.72 -7.00 -1.77
C LYS A 266 7.05 -6.41 -2.26
N LEU A 267 7.95 -6.02 -1.35
CA LEU A 267 9.33 -5.62 -1.72
C LEU A 267 10.11 -6.79 -2.33
N TYR A 268 9.82 -8.00 -1.89
CA TYR A 268 10.46 -9.20 -2.43
C TYR A 268 9.93 -9.53 -3.82
N ASP A 269 8.64 -9.30 -4.07
CA ASP A 269 8.01 -9.56 -5.38
C ASP A 269 8.59 -8.68 -6.50
N VAL A 270 9.19 -7.54 -6.16
CA VAL A 270 9.83 -6.61 -7.11
C VAL A 270 11.36 -6.58 -7.01
N LYS A 271 11.97 -7.61 -6.40
CA LYS A 271 13.42 -7.67 -6.15
C LYS A 271 14.27 -7.57 -7.43
N ASP A 272 13.73 -8.06 -8.54
CA ASP A 272 14.39 -8.12 -9.84
C ASP A 272 14.00 -6.96 -10.78
N CYS A 273 13.01 -6.14 -10.38
CA CYS A 273 12.54 -5.01 -11.17
C CYS A 273 13.49 -3.81 -11.07
N ARG A 274 13.76 -3.16 -12.19
CA ARG A 274 14.60 -1.95 -12.27
C ARG A 274 13.83 -0.81 -12.92
N LEU A 275 14.04 0.39 -12.39
CA LEU A 275 13.62 1.63 -13.04
C LEU A 275 14.78 2.12 -13.90
N ILE A 276 14.56 2.13 -15.22
CA ILE A 276 15.51 2.61 -16.21
C ILE A 276 14.93 3.86 -16.87
N ILE A 277 15.62 4.98 -16.77
CA ILE A 277 15.27 6.24 -17.43
C ILE A 277 16.30 6.51 -18.52
N TYR A 278 15.84 6.52 -19.77
CA TYR A 278 16.68 6.83 -20.91
C TYR A 278 16.58 8.32 -21.29
N PRO A 279 17.65 8.95 -21.80
CA PRO A 279 17.67 10.33 -22.27
C PRO A 279 16.65 10.69 -23.38
N ARG A 280 15.96 9.73 -24.00
CA ARG A 280 15.40 9.90 -25.36
C ARG A 280 13.88 10.06 -25.47
N THR A 281 13.11 9.94 -24.40
CA THR A 281 11.63 9.97 -24.52
C THR A 281 10.99 11.34 -24.31
N SER A 282 11.75 12.39 -23.96
CA SER A 282 11.20 13.72 -23.65
C SER A 282 11.54 14.84 -24.64
N THR A 283 12.35 14.61 -25.68
CA THR A 283 12.80 15.68 -26.60
C THR A 283 12.09 15.72 -27.95
N GLY A 284 11.21 14.77 -28.30
CA GLY A 284 10.44 14.83 -29.55
C GLY A 284 11.27 14.72 -30.84
N GLU A 285 12.57 14.44 -30.74
CA GLU A 285 13.44 14.26 -31.90
C GLU A 285 13.34 12.82 -32.42
N CYS A 286 12.40 12.61 -33.34
CA CYS A 286 12.31 11.40 -34.16
C CYS A 286 13.41 11.39 -35.23
N THR A 287 14.69 11.41 -34.85
CA THR A 287 15.78 11.13 -35.80
C THR A 287 15.79 9.64 -36.13
N LYS A 288 15.85 9.32 -37.43
CA LYS A 288 15.90 7.93 -37.89
C LYS A 288 17.15 7.27 -37.33
N LEU A 289 16.97 6.17 -36.60
CA LEU A 289 18.10 5.40 -36.08
C LEU A 289 18.78 4.68 -37.24
N VAL A 290 20.11 4.79 -37.33
CA VAL A 290 20.91 4.05 -38.32
C VAL A 290 20.74 2.55 -38.04
N PRO A 291 20.43 1.71 -39.04
CA PRO A 291 20.22 0.27 -38.85
C PRO A 291 21.39 -0.46 -38.15
N GLN A 292 22.62 0.06 -38.30
CA GLN A 292 23.83 -0.48 -37.70
C GLN A 292 23.91 -0.26 -36.18
N ASN A 293 23.15 0.70 -35.62
CA ASN A 293 23.03 0.86 -34.18
C ASN A 293 22.28 -0.32 -33.53
N PHE A 294 21.58 -1.16 -34.30
CA PHE A 294 20.94 -2.38 -33.80
C PHE A 294 21.88 -3.60 -33.77
N ASP A 295 23.09 -3.49 -34.30
CA ASP A 295 24.11 -4.55 -34.28
C ASP A 295 25.08 -4.44 -33.09
N GLY A 296 24.88 -3.44 -32.21
CA GLY A 296 25.68 -3.16 -31.00
C GLY A 296 26.91 -2.29 -31.27
N GLY A 297 27.03 -1.18 -30.53
CA GLY A 297 28.12 -0.21 -30.66
C GLY A 297 27.79 1.17 -30.09
N VAL A 298 28.72 2.13 -30.21
CA VAL A 298 28.49 3.53 -29.81
C VAL A 298 27.41 4.13 -30.70
N PHE A 299 26.36 4.67 -30.08
CA PHE A 299 25.20 5.21 -30.79
C PHE A 299 25.58 6.46 -31.59
N THR A 300 25.71 6.34 -32.91
CA THR A 300 25.88 7.50 -33.80
C THR A 300 24.51 8.02 -34.22
N GLY A 301 24.26 9.31 -34.00
CA GLY A 301 23.08 9.99 -34.53
C GLY A 301 23.14 10.05 -36.05
N ALA A 302 21.98 10.08 -36.72
CA ALA A 302 21.92 10.15 -38.18
C ALA A 302 22.33 11.51 -38.78
N GLU A 303 22.83 12.45 -37.97
CA GLU A 303 23.38 13.72 -38.45
C GLU A 303 24.69 13.55 -39.22
N ASP A 304 25.41 12.44 -38.99
CA ASP A 304 26.70 12.13 -39.63
C ASP A 304 26.60 11.19 -40.84
N TRP A 305 25.39 10.86 -41.32
CA TRP A 305 25.25 9.98 -42.48
C TRP A 305 25.31 10.79 -43.79
N PRO A 306 26.40 10.70 -44.58
CA PRO A 306 26.45 11.39 -45.86
C PRO A 306 25.41 10.76 -46.79
N TYR A 307 24.60 11.60 -47.43
CA TYR A 307 23.74 11.21 -48.55
C TYR A 307 24.56 10.66 -49.72
#